data_AF-A0A945Y2S5-F1
#
_entry.id   AF-A0A945Y2S5-F1
#
_cell.length_a   1.000
_cell.length_b   1.000
_cell.length_c   1.000
_cell.angle_alpha   90.00
_cell.angle_beta   90.00
_cell.angle_gamma   90.00
#
_symmetry.space_group_name_H-M   'P 1'
#
loop_
_entity.id
_entity.type
_entity.pdbx_description
1 polymer ?
#
loop_
_entity_poly.entity_id
_entity_poly.type
_entity_poly.pdbx_seq_one_letter_code
_entity_poly.pdbx_strand_id
1 'polypeptide(L)'
;MPLNGETAYANTVAALAALSINEQHAPKKIQIRRRFRPSDPGWLVPLVHTNPRSGIKSLHSQVWASRGTRIAPAEVDNMSGDQSREFLDRLETHCLQQEFR
;
A
#
# COMPACT_ATOMS: atom_id res chain seq x y z
N MET A 1 -0.77 -17.17 -1.79
CA MET A 1 0.39 -16.66 -2.54
C MET A 1 0.79 -17.68 -3.59
N PRO A 2 1.46 -17.28 -4.69
CA PRO A 2 2.09 -18.23 -5.61
C PRO A 2 3.08 -19.11 -4.82
N LEU A 3 2.94 -20.43 -4.94
CA LEU A 3 3.65 -21.41 -4.11
C LEU A 3 5.01 -21.85 -4.70
N ASN A 4 5.25 -21.53 -5.98
CA ASN A 4 6.37 -22.08 -6.77
C ASN A 4 7.24 -21.02 -7.47
N GLY A 5 7.34 -19.81 -6.91
CA GLY A 5 8.14 -18.72 -7.51
C GLY A 5 7.46 -18.03 -8.71
N GLU A 6 6.15 -18.23 -8.89
CA GLU A 6 5.38 -17.55 -9.93
C GLU A 6 5.21 -16.06 -9.64
N THR A 7 5.12 -15.26 -10.70
CA THR A 7 4.79 -13.83 -10.60
C THR A 7 3.27 -13.67 -10.69
N ALA A 8 2.67 -13.04 -9.69
CA ALA A 8 1.26 -12.66 -9.69
C ALA A 8 1.12 -11.13 -9.70
N TYR A 9 0.08 -10.65 -10.38
CA TYR A 9 -0.28 -9.24 -10.39
C TYR A 9 -1.61 -9.05 -9.65
N ALA A 10 -1.83 -7.83 -9.15
CA ALA A 10 -3.10 -7.43 -8.56
C ALA A 10 -3.54 -6.08 -9.16
N ASN A 11 -4.81 -5.99 -9.55
CA ASN A 11 -5.46 -4.81 -10.08
C ASN A 11 -5.82 -3.84 -8.94
N THR A 12 -4.87 -2.98 -8.59
CA THR A 12 -5.02 -2.00 -7.51
C THR A 12 -5.99 -0.85 -7.83
N VAL A 13 -6.45 -0.74 -9.08
CA VAL A 13 -7.54 0.17 -9.46
C VAL A 13 -8.88 -0.43 -9.03
N ALA A 14 -9.11 -1.70 -9.36
CA ALA A 14 -10.31 -2.43 -8.94
C ALA A 14 -10.37 -2.56 -7.41
N ALA A 15 -9.24 -2.88 -6.76
CA ALA A 15 -9.16 -2.94 -5.31
C ALA A 15 -9.48 -1.59 -4.65
N LEU A 16 -9.02 -0.48 -5.22
CA LEU A 16 -9.38 0.87 -4.74
C LEU A 16 -10.87 1.16 -4.89
N ALA A 17 -11.48 0.76 -6.01
CA ALA A 17 -12.90 0.97 -6.28
C ALA A 17 -13.81 0.13 -5.36
N ALA A 18 -13.33 -1.04 -4.93
CA ALA A 18 -14.05 -1.94 -4.03
C ALA A 18 -14.00 -1.53 -2.53
N LEU A 19 -13.13 -0.57 -2.15
CA LEU A 19 -13.16 -0.02 -0.80
C LEU A 19 -14.49 0.72 -0.54
N SER A 20 -15.02 0.64 0.67
CA SER A 20 -16.30 1.27 1.03
C SER A 20 -16.26 2.79 0.84
N ILE A 21 -17.39 3.46 0.60
CA ILE A 21 -17.46 4.92 0.32
C ILE A 21 -16.78 5.76 1.43
N ASN A 22 -16.90 5.34 2.69
CA ASN A 22 -16.22 5.95 3.85
C ASN A 22 -14.69 5.78 3.76
N GLU A 23 -14.24 4.63 3.27
CA GLU A 23 -12.85 4.31 2.98
C GLU A 23 -12.39 4.78 1.59
N GLN A 24 -13.20 5.44 0.76
CA GLN A 24 -12.71 6.04 -0.51
C GLN A 24 -12.26 7.50 -0.33
N HIS A 25 -12.74 8.15 0.73
CA HIS A 25 -12.43 9.54 1.03
C HIS A 25 -11.24 9.68 1.98
N ALA A 26 -11.05 8.72 2.89
CA ALA A 26 -9.93 8.67 3.82
C ALA A 26 -8.55 8.42 3.12
N PRO A 27 -8.40 7.48 2.18
CA PRO A 27 -7.10 7.13 1.57
C PRO A 27 -6.48 8.25 0.75
N LYS A 28 -7.29 9.19 0.23
CA LYS A 28 -6.78 10.34 -0.51
C LYS A 28 -5.89 11.26 0.34
N LYS A 29 -6.03 11.19 1.67
CA LYS A 29 -5.23 11.97 2.62
C LYS A 29 -4.17 11.14 3.34
N ILE A 30 -4.24 9.82 3.26
CA ILE A 30 -3.28 8.94 3.93
C ILE A 30 -1.94 9.06 3.23
N GLN A 31 -0.94 9.49 4.01
CA GLN A 31 0.46 9.50 3.59
C GLN A 31 1.16 8.29 4.17
N ILE A 32 2.02 7.68 3.38
CA ILE A 32 2.84 6.53 3.74
C ILE A 32 4.28 6.99 3.79
N ARG A 33 4.92 6.79 4.94
CA ARG A 33 6.34 7.05 5.13
C ARG A 33 7.13 5.85 4.65
N ARG A 34 8.00 6.11 3.67
CA ARG A 34 8.96 5.16 3.14
C ARG A 34 10.36 5.53 3.60
N ARG A 35 11.12 4.53 4.02
CA ARG A 35 12.53 4.66 4.41
C ARG A 35 13.32 3.55 3.72
N PHE A 36 14.59 3.80 3.43
CA PHE A 36 15.51 2.73 3.00
C PHE A 36 15.99 1.96 4.23
N ARG A 37 16.51 2.66 5.23
CA ARG A 37 16.93 2.10 6.53
C ARG A 37 16.07 2.67 7.67
N PRO A 38 15.92 1.95 8.81
CA PRO A 38 15.12 2.45 9.94
C PRO A 38 15.57 3.80 10.49
N SER A 39 16.87 4.09 10.38
CA SER A 39 17.47 5.36 10.81
C SER A 39 17.24 6.53 9.84
N ASP A 40 16.79 6.26 8.61
CA ASP A 40 16.64 7.31 7.60
C ASP A 40 15.39 8.16 7.88
N PRO A 41 15.43 9.47 7.62
CA PRO A 41 14.25 10.33 7.77
C PRO A 41 13.10 9.87 6.87
N GLY A 42 13.42 9.31 5.69
CA GLY A 42 12.45 8.82 4.72
C GLY A 42 11.75 9.94 3.96
N TRP A 43 10.73 9.55 3.18
CA TRP A 43 9.86 10.48 2.45
C TRP A 43 8.40 10.02 2.56
N LEU A 44 7.47 10.95 2.35
CA LEU A 44 6.04 10.67 2.33
C LEU A 44 5.57 10.47 0.90
N VAL A 45 4.72 9.46 0.69
CA VAL A 45 4.01 9.22 -0.57
C VAL A 45 2.52 9.03 -0.29
N PRO A 46 1.63 9.46 -1.18
CA PRO A 46 0.20 9.24 -1.00
C PRO A 46 -0.12 7.75 -1.15
N LEU A 47 -1.04 7.24 -0.32
CA LEU A 47 -1.56 5.87 -0.44
C LEU A 47 -2.26 5.65 -1.79
N VAL A 48 -2.95 6.69 -2.30
CA VAL A 48 -3.59 6.68 -3.61
C VAL A 48 -2.71 7.44 -4.60
N HIS A 49 -2.19 6.72 -5.59
CA HIS A 49 -1.48 7.31 -6.71
C HIS A 49 -2.45 7.74 -7.81
N THR A 50 -2.16 8.86 -8.48
CA THR A 50 -2.81 9.20 -9.76
C THR A 50 -1.78 9.05 -10.86
N ASN A 51 -2.01 8.13 -11.78
CA ASN A 51 -1.12 7.91 -12.91
C ASN A 51 -1.04 9.20 -13.76
N PRO A 52 0.14 9.80 -13.95
CA PRO A 52 0.25 11.10 -14.63
C PRO A 52 -0.06 11.04 -16.13
N ARG A 53 0.00 9.84 -16.75
CA ARG A 53 -0.31 9.65 -18.18
C ARG A 53 -1.80 9.41 -18.42
N SER A 54 -2.47 8.64 -17.56
CA SER A 54 -3.87 8.25 -17.77
C SER A 54 -4.87 8.94 -16.84
N GLY A 55 -4.40 9.63 -15.79
CA GLY A 55 -5.26 10.22 -14.75
C GLY A 55 -5.95 9.20 -13.84
N ILE A 56 -5.71 7.90 -14.04
CA ILE A 56 -6.36 6.83 -13.28
C ILE A 56 -5.78 6.77 -11.86
N LYS A 57 -6.67 6.61 -10.87
CA LYS A 57 -6.31 6.45 -9.46
C LYS A 57 -6.18 4.98 -9.09
N SER A 58 -5.15 4.65 -8.31
CA SER A 58 -4.91 3.29 -7.83
C SER A 58 -4.24 3.29 -6.45
N LEU A 59 -4.33 2.18 -5.71
CA LEU A 59 -3.49 2.00 -4.52
C LEU A 59 -2.02 1.92 -4.95
N HIS A 60 -1.16 2.67 -4.25
CA HIS A 60 0.24 2.83 -4.61
C HIS A 60 1.06 1.58 -4.28
N SER A 61 1.81 1.04 -5.24
CA SER A 61 2.55 -0.23 -5.09
C SER A 61 3.71 -0.18 -4.07
N GLN A 62 4.32 0.99 -3.89
CA GLN A 62 5.41 1.21 -2.90
C GLN A 62 5.00 0.96 -1.44
N VAL A 63 3.70 0.82 -1.15
CA VAL A 63 3.20 0.42 0.17
C VAL A 63 3.61 -1.01 0.52
N TRP A 64 3.69 -1.88 -0.48
CA TRP A 64 3.95 -3.31 -0.33
C TRP A 64 5.44 -3.64 -0.20
N ALA A 65 6.32 -2.63 -0.21
CA ALA A 65 7.75 -2.86 -0.31
C ALA A 65 8.39 -3.34 1.01
N SER A 66 8.79 -4.62 0.95
CA SER A 66 9.73 -5.41 1.73
C SER A 66 9.48 -5.61 3.23
N ARG A 67 9.48 -6.89 3.61
CA ARG A 67 9.47 -7.44 4.97
C ARG A 67 10.84 -8.03 5.35
N GLY A 68 11.93 -7.47 4.81
CA GLY A 68 13.29 -7.92 5.07
C GLY A 68 13.94 -7.17 6.24
N THR A 69 14.87 -7.81 6.97
CA THR A 69 15.58 -7.22 8.12
C THR A 69 16.42 -5.98 7.79
N ARG A 70 16.68 -5.71 6.51
CA ARG A 70 17.50 -4.59 6.03
C ARG A 70 16.70 -3.40 5.49
N ILE A 71 15.39 -3.55 5.31
CA ILE A 71 14.54 -2.49 4.75
C ILE A 71 13.54 -2.07 5.81
N ALA A 72 13.45 -0.78 6.06
CA ALA A 72 12.46 -0.25 7.00
C ALA A 72 11.02 -0.52 6.51
N PRO A 73 10.10 -0.88 7.43
CA PRO A 73 8.70 -1.05 7.08
C PRO A 73 8.10 0.26 6.56
N ALA A 74 7.08 0.15 5.71
CA ALA A 74 6.18 1.28 5.47
C ALA A 74 5.41 1.59 6.75
N GLU A 75 5.30 2.89 7.06
CA GLU A 75 4.49 3.39 8.17
C GLU A 75 3.43 4.34 7.61
N VAL A 76 2.26 4.37 8.22
CA VAL A 76 1.24 5.37 7.93
C VAL A 76 1.59 6.61 8.75
N ASP A 77 1.58 7.78 8.10
CA ASP A 77 1.87 9.03 8.81
C ASP A 77 0.85 9.25 9.94
N ASN A 78 1.36 9.65 11.11
CA ASN A 78 0.59 9.81 12.36
C ASN A 78 0.02 8.52 12.98
N MET A 79 0.51 7.34 12.56
CA MET A 79 0.24 6.07 13.25
C MET A 79 1.51 5.55 13.92
N SER A 80 1.35 4.76 14.99
CA SER A 80 2.47 3.96 15.51
C SER A 80 2.88 2.88 14.50
N GLY A 81 4.04 2.25 14.73
CA GLY A 81 4.50 1.13 13.90
C GLY A 81 3.48 -0.02 13.86
N ASP A 82 2.93 -0.41 15.02
CA ASP A 82 1.95 -1.50 15.12
C ASP A 82 0.61 -1.16 14.46
N GLN A 83 0.13 0.07 14.66
CA GLN A 83 -1.10 0.55 14.01
C GLN A 83 -0.95 0.63 12.50
N SER A 84 0.19 1.14 12.04
CA SER A 84 0.54 1.14 10.62
C SER A 84 0.56 -0.28 10.07
N ARG A 85 1.11 -1.23 10.84
CA ARG A 85 1.22 -2.62 10.43
C ARG A 85 -0.15 -3.26 10.24
N GLU A 86 -1.02 -3.14 11.24
CA GLU A 86 -2.38 -3.67 11.19
C GLU A 86 -3.18 -3.07 10.03
N PHE A 87 -3.06 -1.75 9.83
CA PHE A 87 -3.72 -1.06 8.72
C PHE A 87 -3.24 -1.59 7.35
N LEU A 88 -1.92 -1.67 7.17
CA LEU A 88 -1.32 -2.09 5.90
C LEU A 88 -1.56 -3.57 5.60
N ASP A 89 -1.62 -4.44 6.62
CA ASP A 89 -1.95 -5.86 6.45
C ASP A 89 -3.39 -6.10 5.99
N ARG A 90 -4.34 -5.34 6.55
CA ARG A 90 -5.73 -5.41 6.09
C ARG A 90 -5.84 -4.97 4.63
N LEU A 91 -5.15 -3.89 4.26
CA LEU A 91 -5.15 -3.40 2.88
C LEU A 91 -4.44 -4.37 1.92
N GLU A 92 -3.34 -5.00 2.34
CA GLU A 92 -2.65 -6.03 1.55
C GLU A 92 -3.55 -7.23 1.31
N THR A 93 -4.19 -7.71 2.38
CA THR A 93 -5.13 -8.83 2.32
C THR A 93 -6.28 -8.56 1.36
N HIS A 94 -6.85 -7.35 1.41
CA HIS A 94 -7.85 -6.87 0.47
C HIS A 94 -7.34 -6.94 -0.97
N CYS A 95 -6.17 -6.36 -1.27
CA CYS A 95 -5.61 -6.36 -2.62
C CYS A 95 -5.25 -7.75 -3.16
N LEU A 96 -5.01 -8.73 -2.28
CA LEU A 96 -4.64 -10.10 -2.66
C LEU A 96 -5.83 -11.04 -2.89
N GLN A 97 -7.06 -10.56 -2.71
CA GLN A 97 -8.29 -11.30 -3.03
C GLN A 97 -8.31 -11.71 -4.52
N GLN A 98 -8.91 -12.87 -4.79
CA GLN A 98 -8.89 -13.49 -6.13
C GLN A 98 -9.56 -12.62 -7.20
N GLU A 99 -10.58 -11.84 -6.83
CA GLU A 99 -11.28 -10.93 -7.73
C GLU A 99 -10.43 -9.76 -8.25
N PHE A 100 -9.29 -9.48 -7.61
CA PHE A 100 -8.36 -8.45 -8.06
C PHE A 100 -7.11 -9.02 -8.73
N ARG A 101 -6.99 -10.34 -8.92
CA ARG A 101 -5.86 -10.96 -9.64
C ARG A 101 -6.14 -11.05 -11.13
#